data_AF-A0A2X2RN29-F1
#
_entry.id   AF-A0A2X2RN29-F1
#
_cell.length_a   1.000
_cell.length_b   1.000
_cell.length_c   1.000
_cell.angle_alpha   90.00
_cell.angle_beta   90.00
_cell.angle_gamma   90.00
#
_symmetry.space_group_name_H-M   'P 1'
#
loop_
_entity.id
_entity.type
_entity.pdbx_description
1 polymer ?
#
loop_
_entity_poly.entity_id
_entity_poly.type
_entity_poly.pdbx_seq_one_letter_code
_entity_poly.pdbx_strand_id
1 'polypeptide(L)'
;MRLTLNIRNVALFFTILFSGFYLTRILSLSPVYITFLIGVGAIVIYGFFNYRSAHISRASVWYGIYIFYLIVTQFFLEPDFNTLINVLFSLSYFITILNIAFYANNTILVKYSKYFIWFTIILLAIEAGWRLTHPVFVLEGTDKDYRDKEGMLFYAFKFSSIMFKDSNFVGTYGLVAFFYYYYLRRKKYVKSIIPLIILFVLILLTLSRSAILTVFLTIVLLYFLTIKIKLLHILLGVSFSMLLIFVVLPQIIEDESLLSKFTILELTWNYLQESSFLEFLFGVGFGNTVKHIGMGAHNLLVTHFIESGIIGLIFFLIVNFSLIKRTKKYSLFLTIPLFISGMSLAGHAISFYYACLALIYVIERNERKSISTHTNLQCREVCRKSSAKYNATNIC
;
A
#
# COMPACT_ATOMS: atom_id res chain seq x y z
N MET A 1 -29.27 25.26 -14.71
CA MET A 1 -28.29 24.65 -13.79
C MET A 1 -27.11 24.13 -14.60
N ARG A 2 -26.07 24.94 -14.85
CA ARG A 2 -24.86 24.49 -15.57
C ARG A 2 -24.01 23.66 -14.61
N LEU A 3 -24.04 22.34 -14.76
CA LEU A 3 -23.10 21.45 -14.09
C LEU A 3 -21.71 21.72 -14.67
N THR A 4 -20.96 22.66 -14.08
CA THR A 4 -19.54 22.82 -14.40
C THR A 4 -18.81 21.62 -13.81
N LEU A 5 -18.76 20.54 -14.58
CA LEU A 5 -18.06 19.32 -14.23
C LEU A 5 -16.56 19.65 -14.08
N ASN A 6 -16.06 19.67 -12.85
CA ASN A 6 -14.63 19.86 -12.63
C ASN A 6 -13.93 18.55 -13.02
N ILE A 7 -13.32 18.52 -14.21
CA ILE A 7 -12.71 17.32 -14.80
C ILE A 7 -11.67 16.67 -13.85
N ARG A 8 -10.96 17.47 -13.05
CA ARG A 8 -10.04 16.95 -12.03
C ARG A 8 -10.76 16.18 -10.93
N ASN A 9 -11.91 16.65 -10.50
CA ASN A 9 -12.73 15.96 -9.50
C ASN A 9 -13.24 14.62 -10.04
N VAL A 10 -13.54 14.54 -11.33
CA VAL A 10 -13.88 13.29 -12.01
C VAL A 10 -12.68 12.34 -12.02
N ALA A 11 -11.50 12.83 -12.42
CA ALA A 11 -10.28 12.03 -12.39
C ALA A 11 -9.95 11.52 -10.98
N LEU A 12 -10.03 12.39 -9.95
CA LEU A 12 -9.83 11.99 -8.55
C LEU A 12 -10.86 10.96 -8.09
N PHE A 13 -12.13 11.14 -8.45
CA PHE A 13 -13.19 10.19 -8.11
C PHE A 13 -12.86 8.80 -8.65
N PHE A 14 -12.64 8.68 -9.96
CA PHE A 14 -12.42 7.37 -10.58
C PHE A 14 -11.09 6.72 -10.16
N THR A 15 -10.01 7.49 -10.09
CA THR A 15 -8.69 6.94 -9.75
C THR A 15 -8.54 6.61 -8.27
N ILE A 16 -9.09 7.40 -7.34
CA ILE A 16 -8.92 7.13 -5.89
C ILE A 16 -9.93 6.10 -5.41
N LEU A 17 -11.22 6.31 -5.70
CA LEU A 17 -12.32 5.52 -5.13
C LEU A 17 -12.19 4.05 -5.49
N PHE A 18 -11.92 3.77 -6.77
CA PHE A 18 -11.90 2.41 -7.32
C PHE A 18 -10.49 1.80 -7.37
N SER A 19 -9.50 2.44 -6.73
CA SER A 19 -8.09 1.97 -6.73
C SER A 19 -7.88 0.56 -6.18
N GLY A 20 -8.83 0.01 -5.41
CA GLY A 20 -8.83 -1.36 -4.92
C GLY A 20 -9.97 -2.23 -5.44
N PHE A 21 -10.68 -1.80 -6.50
CA PHE A 21 -11.85 -2.52 -7.03
C PHE A 21 -11.43 -3.66 -7.97
N TYR A 22 -10.72 -4.64 -7.41
CA TYR A 22 -10.40 -5.89 -8.09
C TYR A 22 -11.57 -6.87 -7.94
N LEU A 23 -11.87 -7.59 -9.01
CA LEU A 23 -12.86 -8.67 -9.06
C LEU A 23 -12.29 -9.84 -9.87
N THR A 24 -11.10 -10.29 -9.50
CA THR A 24 -10.27 -11.18 -10.32
C THR A 24 -10.87 -12.58 -10.54
N ARG A 25 -11.87 -12.96 -9.74
CA ARG A 25 -12.52 -14.28 -9.82
C ARG A 25 -13.83 -14.28 -10.60
N ILE A 26 -14.42 -13.11 -10.83
CA ILE A 26 -15.70 -12.97 -11.54
C ILE A 26 -15.49 -12.40 -12.94
N LEU A 27 -14.55 -11.44 -13.08
CA LEU A 27 -14.33 -10.71 -14.31
C LEU A 27 -12.91 -10.97 -14.83
N SER A 28 -12.80 -11.21 -16.14
CA SER A 28 -11.52 -11.28 -16.84
C SER A 28 -10.76 -9.95 -16.76
N LEU A 29 -11.48 -8.83 -16.83
CA LEU A 29 -10.95 -7.48 -16.63
C LEU A 29 -11.58 -6.83 -15.40
N SER A 30 -10.76 -6.61 -14.37
CA SER A 30 -11.23 -5.96 -13.14
C SER A 30 -11.61 -4.48 -13.35
N PRO A 31 -12.66 -3.97 -12.66
CA PRO A 31 -13.12 -2.58 -12.81
C PRO A 31 -12.07 -1.51 -12.53
N VAL A 32 -11.06 -1.82 -11.69
CA VAL A 32 -9.92 -0.94 -11.41
C VAL A 32 -9.21 -0.45 -12.68
N TYR A 33 -9.06 -1.29 -13.71
CA TYR A 33 -8.38 -0.91 -14.95
C TYR A 33 -9.20 0.11 -15.76
N ILE A 34 -10.52 -0.13 -15.88
CA ILE A 34 -11.44 0.73 -16.62
C ILE A 34 -11.52 2.10 -15.95
N THR A 35 -11.71 2.11 -14.62
CA THR A 35 -11.81 3.35 -13.84
C THR A 35 -10.49 4.14 -13.84
N PHE A 36 -9.35 3.46 -13.81
CA PHE A 36 -8.04 4.10 -14.00
C PHE A 36 -7.94 4.78 -15.37
N LEU A 37 -8.31 4.08 -16.45
CA LEU A 37 -8.27 4.64 -17.81
C LEU A 37 -9.20 5.85 -17.97
N ILE A 38 -10.40 5.82 -17.41
CA ILE A 38 -11.31 6.98 -17.39
C ILE A 38 -10.64 8.16 -16.68
N GLY A 39 -10.02 7.92 -15.54
CA GLY A 39 -9.35 8.96 -14.77
C GLY A 39 -8.12 9.56 -15.46
N VAL A 40 -7.30 8.72 -16.11
CA VAL A 40 -6.16 9.15 -16.93
C VAL A 40 -6.65 9.91 -18.16
N GLY A 41 -7.65 9.39 -18.88
CA GLY A 41 -8.24 10.06 -20.04
C GLY A 41 -8.76 11.46 -19.68
N ALA A 42 -9.49 11.57 -18.55
CA ALA A 42 -9.97 12.85 -18.05
C ALA A 42 -8.82 13.85 -17.79
N ILE A 43 -7.71 13.43 -17.17
CA ILE A 43 -6.60 14.35 -16.87
C ILE A 43 -5.79 14.72 -18.12
N VAL A 44 -5.62 13.79 -19.07
CA VAL A 44 -4.92 14.03 -20.33
C VAL A 44 -5.70 15.01 -21.19
N ILE A 45 -7.00 14.79 -21.36
CA ILE A 45 -7.92 15.70 -22.07
C ILE A 45 -7.86 17.09 -21.43
N TYR A 46 -7.95 17.17 -20.10
CA TYR A 46 -7.84 18.45 -19.39
C TYR A 46 -6.48 19.13 -19.60
N GLY A 47 -5.38 18.37 -19.59
CA GLY A 47 -4.03 18.89 -19.82
C GLY A 47 -3.86 19.45 -21.23
N PHE A 48 -4.35 18.73 -22.23
CA PHE A 48 -4.33 19.12 -23.64
C PHE A 48 -5.08 20.44 -23.87
N PHE A 49 -6.32 20.54 -23.41
CA PHE A 49 -7.14 21.74 -23.62
C PHE A 49 -6.71 22.97 -22.80
N ASN A 50 -5.98 22.79 -21.70
CA ASN A 50 -5.56 23.88 -20.82
C ASN A 50 -4.05 24.16 -20.87
N TYR A 51 -3.32 23.58 -21.83
CA TYR A 51 -1.87 23.71 -21.98
C TYR A 51 -1.09 23.50 -20.67
N ARG A 52 -1.53 22.54 -19.84
CA ARG A 52 -0.88 22.24 -18.56
C ARG A 52 0.09 21.09 -18.71
N SER A 53 1.34 21.34 -18.36
CA SER A 53 2.36 20.30 -18.28
C SER A 53 2.16 19.39 -17.07
N ALA A 54 2.62 18.15 -17.18
CA ALA A 54 2.69 17.22 -16.05
C ALA A 54 3.63 17.75 -14.95
N HIS A 55 3.31 17.44 -13.69
CA HIS A 55 4.18 17.74 -12.58
C HIS A 55 5.17 16.60 -12.32
N ILE A 56 6.46 16.87 -12.50
CA ILE A 56 7.53 15.93 -12.21
C ILE A 56 8.12 16.24 -10.84
N SER A 57 7.76 15.44 -9.84
CA SER A 57 8.37 15.52 -8.50
C SER A 57 9.58 14.58 -8.40
N ARG A 58 10.50 14.82 -7.45
CA ARG A 58 11.59 13.86 -7.17
C ARG A 58 11.10 12.45 -6.86
N ALA A 59 9.93 12.32 -6.22
CA ALA A 59 9.31 11.02 -5.96
C ALA A 59 8.85 10.36 -7.28
N SER A 60 8.23 11.14 -8.17
CA SER A 60 7.84 10.67 -9.51
C SER A 60 9.01 10.16 -10.32
N VAL A 61 10.17 10.83 -10.21
CA VAL A 61 11.40 10.42 -10.91
C VAL A 61 11.87 9.05 -10.43
N TRP A 62 11.94 8.81 -9.11
CA TRP A 62 12.33 7.48 -8.60
C TRP A 62 11.37 6.37 -9.03
N TYR A 63 10.06 6.62 -8.97
CA TYR A 63 9.08 5.67 -9.47
C TYR A 63 9.20 5.46 -10.99
N GLY A 64 9.46 6.51 -11.76
CA GLY A 64 9.65 6.43 -13.20
C GLY A 64 10.89 5.65 -13.60
N ILE A 65 12.01 5.85 -12.89
CA ILE A 65 13.24 5.06 -13.08
C ILE A 65 12.97 3.59 -12.74
N TYR A 66 12.25 3.30 -11.66
CA TYR A 66 11.93 1.92 -11.31
C TYR A 66 11.02 1.25 -12.36
N ILE A 67 9.98 1.94 -12.83
CA ILE A 67 9.12 1.46 -13.93
C ILE A 67 9.95 1.20 -15.19
N PHE A 68 10.84 2.13 -15.55
CA PHE A 68 11.71 1.96 -16.72
C PHE A 68 12.65 0.76 -16.57
N TYR A 69 13.29 0.61 -15.40
CA TYR A 69 14.10 -0.56 -15.07
C TYR A 69 13.31 -1.85 -15.26
N LEU A 70 12.09 -1.94 -14.74
CA LEU A 70 11.24 -3.11 -14.90
C LEU A 70 10.89 -3.38 -16.36
N ILE A 71 10.50 -2.36 -17.14
CA ILE A 71 10.17 -2.53 -18.56
C ILE A 71 11.37 -3.09 -19.34
N VAL A 72 12.56 -2.54 -19.11
CA VAL A 72 13.77 -2.95 -19.82
C VAL A 72 14.18 -4.36 -19.42
N THR A 73 14.28 -4.64 -18.13
CA THR A 73 14.80 -5.92 -17.63
C THR A 73 13.83 -7.06 -17.85
N GLN A 74 12.56 -6.86 -17.52
CA GLN A 74 11.55 -7.91 -17.56
C GLN A 74 11.24 -8.32 -19.01
N PHE A 75 11.48 -7.47 -20.01
CA PHE A 75 11.37 -7.90 -21.41
C PHE A 75 12.28 -9.08 -21.76
N PHE A 76 13.45 -9.19 -21.12
CA PHE A 76 14.42 -10.26 -21.37
C PHE A 76 14.26 -11.49 -20.46
N LEU A 77 13.35 -11.44 -19.47
CA LEU A 77 13.23 -12.46 -18.41
C LEU A 77 11.96 -13.30 -18.51
N GLU A 78 11.27 -13.24 -19.66
CA GLU A 78 10.03 -14.01 -19.94
C GLU A 78 9.03 -14.07 -18.76
N PRO A 79 8.60 -12.91 -18.24
CA PRO A 79 7.72 -12.83 -17.07
C PRO A 79 6.31 -13.32 -17.42
N ASP A 80 5.57 -13.75 -16.40
CA ASP A 80 4.13 -13.82 -16.50
C ASP A 80 3.56 -12.41 -16.77
N PHE A 81 2.99 -12.26 -17.97
CA PHE A 81 2.54 -10.96 -18.46
C PHE A 81 1.52 -10.31 -17.54
N ASN A 82 0.58 -11.08 -16.99
CA ASN A 82 -0.44 -10.57 -16.08
C ASN A 82 0.17 -10.03 -14.79
N THR A 83 1.14 -10.74 -14.22
CA THR A 83 1.83 -10.33 -12.99
C THR A 83 2.66 -9.07 -13.24
N LEU A 84 3.45 -9.02 -14.32
CA LEU A 84 4.22 -7.83 -14.68
C LEU A 84 3.31 -6.61 -14.87
N ILE A 85 2.23 -6.75 -15.64
CA ILE A 85 1.29 -5.65 -15.87
C ILE A 85 0.69 -5.17 -14.54
N ASN A 86 0.35 -6.06 -13.61
CA ASN A 86 -0.13 -5.67 -12.28
C ASN A 86 0.91 -4.86 -11.47
N VAL A 87 2.19 -5.22 -11.53
CA VAL A 87 3.27 -4.45 -10.89
C VAL A 87 3.39 -3.06 -11.51
N LEU A 88 3.54 -3.00 -12.84
CA LEU A 88 3.69 -1.74 -13.57
C LEU A 88 2.48 -0.83 -13.36
N PHE A 89 1.27 -1.40 -13.42
CA PHE A 89 0.02 -0.71 -13.16
C PHE A 89 -0.02 -0.14 -11.75
N SER A 90 0.30 -0.95 -10.73
CA SER A 90 0.33 -0.51 -9.33
C SER A 90 1.34 0.63 -9.11
N LEU A 91 2.53 0.57 -9.70
CA LEU A 91 3.53 1.65 -9.62
C LEU A 91 3.06 2.92 -10.36
N SER A 92 2.44 2.76 -11.53
CA SER A 92 1.92 3.87 -12.33
C SER A 92 0.81 4.66 -11.61
N TYR A 93 0.08 3.99 -10.71
CA TYR A 93 -0.93 4.61 -9.85
C TYR A 93 -0.35 5.73 -8.98
N PHE A 94 0.85 5.53 -8.41
CA PHE A 94 1.49 6.56 -7.60
C PHE A 94 1.74 7.84 -8.42
N ILE A 95 2.35 7.70 -9.60
CA ILE A 95 2.69 8.83 -10.48
C ILE A 95 1.42 9.54 -10.96
N THR A 96 0.40 8.76 -11.33
CA THR A 96 -0.87 9.26 -11.85
C THR A 96 -1.63 10.05 -10.79
N ILE A 97 -1.86 9.45 -9.62
CA ILE A 97 -2.53 10.11 -8.50
C ILE A 97 -1.74 11.35 -8.08
N LEU A 98 -0.41 11.29 -8.04
CA LEU A 98 0.39 12.45 -7.69
C LEU A 98 0.11 13.62 -8.62
N ASN A 99 0.09 13.40 -9.95
CA ASN A 99 -0.18 14.45 -10.94
C ASN A 99 -1.60 15.02 -10.82
N ILE A 100 -2.59 14.16 -10.64
CA ILE A 100 -3.99 14.57 -10.49
C ILE A 100 -4.17 15.37 -9.18
N ALA A 101 -3.66 14.85 -8.07
CA ALA A 101 -3.84 15.41 -6.73
C ALA A 101 -2.99 16.66 -6.47
N PHE A 102 -1.84 16.83 -7.15
CA PHE A 102 -0.89 17.92 -6.91
C PHE A 102 -1.51 19.32 -6.93
N TYR A 103 -2.54 19.51 -7.75
CA TYR A 103 -3.24 20.77 -7.94
C TYR A 103 -4.58 20.85 -7.19
N ALA A 104 -4.91 19.85 -6.38
CA ALA A 104 -6.09 19.85 -5.53
C ALA A 104 -5.73 20.31 -4.11
N ASN A 105 -6.68 20.96 -3.44
CA ASN A 105 -6.53 21.35 -2.05
C ASN A 105 -6.83 20.17 -1.10
N ASN A 106 -6.39 20.29 0.16
CA ASN A 106 -6.56 19.20 1.13
C ASN A 106 -8.04 18.89 1.40
N THR A 107 -8.94 19.87 1.34
CA THR A 107 -10.38 19.64 1.52
C THR A 107 -10.95 18.66 0.49
N ILE A 108 -10.60 18.83 -0.79
CA ILE A 108 -11.02 17.95 -1.88
C ILE A 108 -10.36 16.57 -1.73
N LEU A 109 -9.06 16.52 -1.45
CA LEU A 109 -8.35 15.25 -1.28
C LEU A 109 -8.93 14.43 -0.12
N VAL A 110 -9.16 15.06 1.03
CA VAL A 110 -9.79 14.44 2.19
C VAL A 110 -11.22 13.99 1.89
N LYS A 111 -11.98 14.73 1.08
CA LYS A 111 -13.32 14.32 0.62
C LYS A 111 -13.25 12.99 -0.14
N TYR A 112 -12.39 12.88 -1.15
CA TYR A 112 -12.23 11.62 -1.90
C TYR A 112 -11.62 10.50 -1.07
N SER A 113 -10.76 10.83 -0.11
CA SER A 113 -10.23 9.87 0.87
C SER A 113 -11.35 9.25 1.70
N LYS A 114 -12.34 10.04 2.14
CA LYS A 114 -13.52 9.54 2.87
C LYS A 114 -14.38 8.64 2.00
N TYR A 115 -14.58 8.99 0.72
CA TYR A 115 -15.32 8.16 -0.22
C TYR A 115 -14.62 6.81 -0.43
N PHE A 116 -13.29 6.82 -0.64
CA PHE A 116 -12.50 5.59 -0.72
C PHE A 116 -12.70 4.68 0.49
N ILE A 117 -12.67 5.23 1.71
CA ILE A 117 -12.84 4.43 2.92
C ILE A 117 -14.22 3.79 3.00
N TRP A 118 -15.30 4.55 2.75
CA TRP A 118 -16.65 3.99 2.79
C TRP A 118 -16.91 2.99 1.66
N PHE A 119 -16.39 3.24 0.48
CA PHE A 119 -16.45 2.28 -0.63
C PHE A 119 -15.69 0.99 -0.31
N THR A 120 -14.51 1.10 0.30
CA THR A 120 -13.72 -0.05 0.76
C THR A 120 -14.50 -0.86 1.81
N ILE A 121 -15.16 -0.20 2.76
CA ILE A 121 -16.02 -0.86 3.75
C ILE A 121 -17.14 -1.65 3.06
N ILE A 122 -17.82 -1.04 2.09
CA ILE A 122 -18.90 -1.71 1.35
C ILE A 122 -18.36 -2.93 0.61
N LEU A 123 -17.26 -2.80 -0.14
CA LEU A 123 -16.66 -3.91 -0.86
C LEU A 123 -16.23 -5.05 0.07
N LEU A 124 -15.56 -4.73 1.19
CA LEU A 124 -15.12 -5.73 2.16
C LEU A 124 -16.31 -6.41 2.86
N ALA A 125 -17.42 -5.70 3.08
CA ALA A 125 -18.63 -6.30 3.63
C ALA A 125 -19.27 -7.28 2.63
N ILE A 126 -19.32 -6.94 1.35
CA ILE A 126 -19.81 -7.83 0.28
C ILE A 126 -18.90 -9.08 0.18
N GLU A 127 -17.58 -8.88 0.16
CA GLU A 127 -16.59 -9.95 0.14
C GLU A 127 -16.72 -10.89 1.36
N ALA A 128 -16.92 -10.34 2.56
CA ALA A 128 -17.13 -11.13 3.77
C ALA A 128 -18.44 -11.95 3.69
N GLY A 129 -19.53 -11.34 3.22
CA GLY A 129 -20.80 -12.03 3.01
C GLY A 129 -20.69 -13.16 1.98
N TRP A 130 -20.00 -12.91 0.87
CA TRP A 130 -19.72 -13.92 -0.15
C TRP A 130 -18.93 -15.09 0.43
N ARG A 131 -17.83 -14.80 1.16
CA ARG A 131 -16.97 -15.82 1.76
C ARG A 131 -17.75 -16.78 2.65
N LEU A 132 -18.65 -16.24 3.49
CA LEU A 132 -19.45 -17.03 4.41
C LEU A 132 -20.53 -17.87 3.71
N THR A 133 -21.02 -17.41 2.55
CA THR A 133 -22.11 -18.07 1.82
C THR A 133 -21.64 -19.02 0.72
N HIS A 134 -20.40 -18.86 0.22
CA HIS A 134 -19.84 -19.64 -0.87
C HIS A 134 -18.48 -20.27 -0.50
N PRO A 135 -18.40 -21.13 0.53
CA PRO A 135 -17.16 -21.82 0.89
C PRO A 135 -16.66 -22.71 -0.26
N VAL A 136 -15.35 -22.69 -0.51
CA VAL A 136 -14.70 -23.50 -1.57
C VAL A 136 -14.02 -24.69 -0.91
N PHE A 137 -14.71 -25.83 -0.84
CA PHE A 137 -14.22 -27.02 -0.14
C PHE A 137 -13.15 -27.80 -0.92
N VAL A 138 -13.19 -27.73 -2.26
CA VAL A 138 -12.23 -28.37 -3.15
C VAL A 138 -11.57 -27.28 -4.00
N LEU A 139 -10.24 -27.21 -4.00
CA LEU A 139 -9.50 -26.30 -4.88
C LEU A 139 -9.31 -26.94 -6.25
N GLU A 140 -10.04 -26.42 -7.23
CA GLU A 140 -9.89 -26.80 -8.64
C GLU A 140 -8.41 -26.71 -9.08
N GLY A 141 -7.92 -27.79 -9.72
CA GLY A 141 -6.53 -27.90 -10.16
C GLY A 141 -5.53 -28.35 -9.08
N THR A 142 -6.00 -28.80 -7.91
CA THR A 142 -5.16 -29.40 -6.86
C THR A 142 -5.85 -30.62 -6.25
N ASP A 143 -5.07 -31.58 -5.72
CA ASP A 143 -5.59 -32.74 -4.98
C ASP A 143 -6.04 -32.39 -3.54
N LYS A 144 -6.40 -31.13 -3.27
CA LYS A 144 -6.75 -30.63 -1.93
C LYS A 144 -8.26 -30.60 -1.74
N ASP A 145 -8.76 -31.55 -0.96
CA ASP A 145 -10.11 -31.55 -0.38
C ASP A 145 -10.04 -31.19 1.12
N TYR A 146 -10.73 -30.13 1.53
CA TYR A 146 -10.74 -29.64 2.90
C TYR A 146 -11.83 -30.27 3.78
N ARG A 147 -12.67 -31.15 3.24
CA ARG A 147 -13.73 -31.85 3.99
C ARG A 147 -13.18 -33.00 4.84
N ASP A 148 -12.13 -33.65 4.34
CA ASP A 148 -11.64 -34.92 4.91
C ASP A 148 -10.51 -34.74 5.93
N LYS A 149 -10.08 -33.50 6.19
CA LYS A 149 -9.01 -33.18 7.16
C LYS A 149 -9.55 -32.38 8.33
N GLU A 150 -9.53 -32.99 9.52
CA GLU A 150 -9.86 -32.30 10.77
C GLU A 150 -9.04 -31.01 10.92
N GLY A 151 -9.71 -29.93 11.33
CA GLY A 151 -9.09 -28.62 11.49
C GLY A 151 -8.83 -27.83 10.19
N MET A 152 -9.13 -28.36 9.01
CA MET A 152 -8.90 -27.65 7.73
C MET A 152 -10.12 -26.96 7.13
N LEU A 153 -11.31 -27.12 7.72
CA LEU A 153 -12.56 -26.50 7.22
C LEU A 153 -12.46 -24.98 7.04
N PHE A 154 -11.66 -24.28 7.86
CA PHE A 154 -11.47 -22.84 7.75
C PHE A 154 -10.80 -22.42 6.42
N TYR A 155 -10.00 -23.30 5.80
CA TYR A 155 -9.38 -23.03 4.50
C TYR A 155 -10.42 -22.91 3.38
N ALA A 156 -11.58 -23.57 3.52
CA ALA A 156 -12.66 -23.44 2.55
C ALA A 156 -13.20 -22.00 2.46
N PHE A 157 -13.23 -21.31 3.59
CA PHE A 157 -13.58 -19.89 3.66
C PHE A 157 -12.39 -19.01 3.22
N LYS A 158 -11.15 -19.39 3.56
CA LYS A 158 -9.94 -18.63 3.23
C LYS A 158 -9.76 -18.40 1.71
N PHE A 159 -10.04 -19.43 0.91
CA PHE A 159 -9.90 -19.38 -0.55
C PHE A 159 -11.16 -18.91 -1.27
N SER A 160 -12.29 -18.79 -0.57
CA SER A 160 -13.48 -18.13 -1.10
C SER A 160 -13.27 -16.62 -1.13
N SER A 161 -13.08 -16.07 -2.33
CA SER A 161 -12.92 -14.64 -2.56
C SER A 161 -13.47 -14.26 -3.93
N ILE A 162 -14.11 -13.09 -4.03
CA ILE A 162 -14.50 -12.49 -5.32
C ILE A 162 -13.48 -11.46 -5.78
N MET A 163 -12.83 -10.78 -4.84
CA MET A 163 -11.95 -9.65 -5.14
C MET A 163 -10.56 -10.07 -5.59
N PHE A 164 -9.95 -11.03 -4.89
CA PHE A 164 -8.54 -11.41 -5.07
C PHE A 164 -8.38 -12.94 -5.08
N LYS A 165 -7.12 -13.41 -5.16
CA LYS A 165 -6.80 -14.84 -5.19
C LYS A 165 -7.19 -15.57 -3.89
N ASP A 166 -6.92 -14.94 -2.75
CA ASP A 166 -7.22 -15.46 -1.41
C ASP A 166 -7.41 -14.33 -0.39
N SER A 167 -7.76 -14.72 0.84
CA SER A 167 -8.05 -13.79 1.92
C SER A 167 -6.89 -12.92 2.42
N ASN A 168 -5.63 -13.29 2.17
CA ASN A 168 -4.48 -12.48 2.58
C ASN A 168 -4.39 -11.18 1.77
N PHE A 169 -4.74 -11.24 0.48
CA PHE A 169 -4.81 -10.05 -0.37
C PHE A 169 -5.95 -9.12 0.09
N VAL A 170 -7.11 -9.69 0.40
CA VAL A 170 -8.25 -8.96 0.98
C VAL A 170 -7.85 -8.32 2.31
N GLY A 171 -7.14 -9.07 3.17
CA GLY A 171 -6.59 -8.57 4.43
C GLY A 171 -5.63 -7.41 4.24
N THR A 172 -4.75 -7.48 3.24
CA THR A 172 -3.83 -6.38 2.88
C THR A 172 -4.58 -5.14 2.39
N TYR A 173 -5.64 -5.32 1.61
CA TYR A 173 -6.52 -4.21 1.20
C TYR A 173 -7.19 -3.54 2.40
N GLY A 174 -7.75 -4.34 3.32
CA GLY A 174 -8.31 -3.85 4.58
C GLY A 174 -7.30 -3.12 5.46
N LEU A 175 -6.07 -3.63 5.57
CA LEU A 175 -4.98 -3.00 6.31
C LEU A 175 -4.64 -1.61 5.76
N VAL A 176 -4.52 -1.46 4.43
CA VAL A 176 -4.25 -0.15 3.83
C VAL A 176 -5.38 0.82 4.14
N ALA A 177 -6.64 0.42 4.00
CA ALA A 177 -7.77 1.28 4.32
C ALA A 177 -7.80 1.66 5.81
N PHE A 178 -7.55 0.69 6.71
CA PHE A 178 -7.51 0.90 8.15
C PHE A 178 -6.45 1.93 8.53
N PHE A 179 -5.20 1.72 8.11
CA PHE A 179 -4.10 2.62 8.48
C PHE A 179 -4.15 3.96 7.74
N TYR A 180 -4.73 4.00 6.54
CA TYR A 180 -4.99 5.25 5.85
C TYR A 180 -6.03 6.11 6.60
N TYR A 181 -7.14 5.51 7.05
CA TYR A 181 -8.11 6.24 7.87
C TYR A 181 -7.54 6.61 9.25
N TYR A 182 -6.69 5.75 9.84
CA TYR A 182 -5.95 6.06 11.07
C TYR A 182 -5.06 7.31 10.89
N TYR A 183 -4.38 7.43 9.75
CA TYR A 183 -3.66 8.65 9.36
C TYR A 183 -4.58 9.88 9.34
N LEU A 184 -5.72 9.80 8.63
CA LEU A 184 -6.68 10.92 8.54
C LEU A 184 -7.17 11.35 9.93
N ARG A 185 -7.41 10.40 10.84
CA ARG A 185 -7.83 10.67 12.22
C ARG A 185 -6.70 11.30 13.04
N ARG A 186 -5.47 10.81 12.93
CA ARG A 186 -4.29 11.41 13.59
C ARG A 186 -4.06 12.86 13.16
N LYS A 187 -4.39 13.19 11.92
CA LYS A 187 -4.36 14.55 11.37
C LYS A 187 -5.61 15.38 11.67
N LYS A 188 -6.59 14.82 12.39
CA LYS A 188 -7.88 15.47 12.72
C LYS A 188 -8.73 15.85 11.49
N TYR A 189 -8.50 15.23 10.33
CA TYR A 189 -9.33 15.39 9.13
C TYR A 189 -10.69 14.67 9.27
N VAL A 190 -10.75 13.69 10.17
CA VAL A 190 -11.93 12.95 10.59
C VAL A 190 -11.96 12.85 12.11
N LYS A 191 -13.15 12.84 12.69
CA LYS A 191 -13.35 12.71 14.14
C LYS A 191 -13.81 11.30 14.55
N SER A 192 -14.68 10.68 13.74
CA SER A 192 -15.32 9.40 14.08
C SER A 192 -14.32 8.24 14.11
N ILE A 193 -14.43 7.39 15.14
CA ILE A 193 -13.72 6.11 15.25
C ILE A 193 -14.43 4.99 14.48
N ILE A 194 -15.73 5.16 14.16
CA ILE A 194 -16.59 4.10 13.62
C ILE A 194 -15.99 3.39 12.39
N PRO A 195 -15.44 4.08 11.37
CA PRO A 195 -14.83 3.39 10.24
C PRO A 195 -13.65 2.48 10.62
N LEU A 196 -12.86 2.81 11.65
CA LEU A 196 -11.80 1.92 12.13
C LEU A 196 -12.35 0.66 12.78
N ILE A 197 -13.42 0.78 13.56
CA ILE A 197 -14.08 -0.37 14.21
C ILE A 197 -14.64 -1.30 13.13
N ILE A 198 -15.36 -0.76 12.15
CA ILE A 198 -15.92 -1.55 11.05
C ILE A 198 -14.81 -2.21 10.23
N LEU A 199 -13.77 -1.46 9.84
CA LEU A 199 -12.63 -2.03 9.09
C LEU A 199 -11.90 -3.10 9.89
N PHE A 200 -11.75 -2.95 11.21
CA PHE A 200 -11.14 -3.99 12.06
C PHE A 200 -11.97 -5.27 12.08
N VAL A 201 -13.30 -5.16 12.26
CA VAL A 201 -14.21 -6.31 12.20
C VAL A 201 -14.13 -6.99 10.82
N LEU A 202 -14.12 -6.21 9.74
CA LEU A 202 -13.98 -6.75 8.38
C LEU A 202 -12.62 -7.43 8.17
N ILE A 203 -11.53 -6.91 8.74
CA ILE A 203 -10.22 -7.58 8.73
C ILE A 203 -10.28 -8.92 9.47
N LEU A 204 -10.95 -9.00 10.63
CA LEU A 204 -11.15 -10.28 11.33
C LEU A 204 -11.92 -11.29 10.45
N LEU A 205 -12.96 -10.83 9.77
CA LEU A 205 -13.77 -11.64 8.85
C LEU A 205 -13.00 -12.06 7.59
N THR A 206 -11.80 -11.51 7.33
CA THR A 206 -10.94 -12.06 6.29
C THR A 206 -10.35 -13.42 6.68
N LEU A 207 -10.29 -13.77 7.97
CA LEU A 207 -9.62 -14.96 8.49
C LEU A 207 -8.10 -15.00 8.19
N SER A 208 -7.50 -13.86 7.79
CA SER A 208 -6.07 -13.74 7.57
C SER A 208 -5.35 -13.44 8.90
N ARG A 209 -4.79 -14.47 9.54
CA ARG A 209 -4.03 -14.34 10.81
C ARG A 209 -2.94 -13.28 10.71
N SER A 210 -2.21 -13.23 9.58
CA SER A 210 -1.16 -12.24 9.34
C SER A 210 -1.71 -10.81 9.32
N ALA A 211 -2.86 -10.57 8.68
CA ALA A 211 -3.48 -9.25 8.66
C ALA A 211 -3.92 -8.79 10.06
N ILE A 212 -4.51 -9.69 10.85
CA ILE A 212 -4.93 -9.41 12.22
C ILE A 212 -3.73 -9.03 13.10
N LEU A 213 -2.67 -9.83 13.09
CA LEU A 213 -1.44 -9.55 13.84
C LEU A 213 -0.77 -8.26 13.39
N THR A 214 -0.82 -7.95 12.08
CA THR A 214 -0.25 -6.73 11.51
C THR A 214 -0.88 -5.47 12.09
N VAL A 215 -2.19 -5.46 12.39
CA VAL A 215 -2.85 -4.30 13.02
C VAL A 215 -2.18 -3.97 14.35
N PHE A 216 -2.05 -4.96 15.23
CA PHE A 216 -1.45 -4.77 16.56
C PHE A 216 0.02 -4.39 16.47
N LEU A 217 0.81 -5.14 15.69
CA LEU A 217 2.25 -4.89 15.56
C LEU A 217 2.53 -3.51 14.98
N THR A 218 1.77 -3.09 13.97
CA THR A 218 1.94 -1.76 13.36
C THR A 218 1.56 -0.64 14.32
N ILE A 219 0.48 -0.77 15.11
CA ILE A 219 0.12 0.25 16.11
C ILE A 219 1.23 0.39 17.15
N VAL A 220 1.78 -0.73 17.62
CA VAL A 220 2.90 -0.76 18.57
C VAL A 220 4.14 -0.10 17.98
N LEU A 221 4.54 -0.45 16.75
CA LEU A 221 5.69 0.15 16.08
C LEU A 221 5.49 1.65 15.83
N LEU A 222 4.32 2.09 15.38
CA LEU A 222 4.02 3.51 15.19
C LEU A 222 4.07 4.27 16.52
N TYR A 223 3.62 3.67 17.63
CA TYR A 223 3.76 4.24 18.97
C TYR A 223 5.24 4.43 19.32
N PHE A 224 6.07 3.38 19.17
CA PHE A 224 7.51 3.44 19.45
C PHE A 224 8.26 4.47 18.59
N LEU A 225 7.82 4.70 17.35
CA LEU A 225 8.40 5.71 16.47
C LEU A 225 8.10 7.16 16.89
N THR A 226 7.13 7.37 17.80
CA THR A 226 6.73 8.70 18.28
C THR A 226 7.29 9.07 19.65
N ILE A 227 7.68 8.09 20.46
CA ILE A 227 8.24 8.31 21.78
C ILE A 227 9.76 8.47 21.72
N LYS A 228 10.33 9.24 22.66
CA LYS A 228 11.76 9.15 22.93
C LYS A 228 12.00 7.84 23.68
N ILE A 229 12.74 6.91 23.08
CA ILE A 229 13.05 5.62 23.70
C ILE A 229 13.79 5.88 25.01
N LYS A 230 13.26 5.33 26.10
CA LYS A 230 13.90 5.29 27.42
C LYS A 230 14.24 3.84 27.76
N LEU A 231 15.16 3.62 28.71
CA LEU A 231 15.59 2.29 29.15
C LEU A 231 14.42 1.35 29.46
N LEU A 232 13.35 1.83 30.10
CA LEU A 232 12.13 1.05 30.37
C LEU A 232 11.50 0.45 29.11
N HIS A 233 11.52 1.15 27.98
CA HIS A 233 10.96 0.67 26.71
C HIS A 233 11.83 -0.44 26.10
N ILE A 234 13.15 -0.34 26.27
CA ILE A 234 14.09 -1.38 25.83
C ILE A 234 13.89 -2.62 26.69
N LEU A 235 13.80 -2.46 28.01
CA LEU A 235 13.55 -3.56 28.95
C LEU A 235 12.20 -4.26 28.70
N LEU A 236 11.13 -3.48 28.48
CA LEU A 236 9.81 -4.01 28.09
C LEU A 236 9.87 -4.71 26.73
N GLY A 237 10.61 -4.18 25.76
CA GLY A 237 10.79 -4.79 24.45
C GLY A 237 11.53 -6.12 24.51
N VAL A 238 12.62 -6.20 25.28
CA VAL A 238 13.37 -7.45 25.51
C VAL A 238 12.50 -8.46 26.25
N SER A 239 11.81 -8.06 27.32
CA SER A 239 10.91 -8.94 28.09
C SER A 239 9.76 -9.48 27.23
N PHE A 240 9.13 -8.63 26.43
CA PHE A 240 8.08 -9.05 25.50
C PHE A 240 8.61 -9.98 24.39
N SER A 241 9.81 -9.71 23.87
CA SER A 241 10.45 -10.58 22.86
C SER A 241 10.78 -11.95 23.44
N MET A 242 11.30 -12.00 24.66
CA MET A 242 11.59 -13.25 25.37
C MET A 242 10.30 -14.04 25.66
N LEU A 243 9.22 -13.37 26.06
CA LEU A 243 7.91 -13.99 26.24
C LEU A 243 7.37 -14.56 24.92
N LEU A 244 7.48 -13.79 23.83
CA LEU A 244 7.10 -14.22 22.48
C LEU A 244 7.89 -15.46 22.05
N ILE A 245 9.21 -15.45 22.25
CA ILE A 245 10.09 -16.59 21.98
C ILE A 245 9.62 -17.81 22.78
N PHE A 246 9.42 -17.69 24.09
CA PHE A 246 9.01 -18.82 24.95
C PHE A 246 7.63 -19.39 24.63
N VAL A 247 6.67 -18.55 24.24
CA VAL A 247 5.29 -18.97 23.93
C VAL A 247 5.17 -19.48 22.50
N VAL A 248 5.86 -18.86 21.54
CA VAL A 248 5.72 -19.17 20.12
C VAL A 248 6.63 -20.31 19.70
N LEU A 249 7.87 -20.44 20.19
CA LEU A 249 8.78 -21.52 19.77
C LEU A 249 8.17 -22.93 19.85
N PRO A 250 7.47 -23.31 20.95
CA PRO A 250 6.83 -24.62 21.02
C PRO A 250 5.75 -24.82 19.95
N GLN A 251 5.04 -23.74 19.57
CA GLN A 251 3.97 -23.76 18.58
C GLN A 251 4.49 -23.73 17.13
N ILE A 252 5.74 -23.33 16.91
CA ILE A 252 6.39 -23.33 15.58
C ILE A 252 6.52 -24.76 15.02
N ILE A 253 6.71 -25.75 15.91
CA ILE A 253 6.95 -27.13 15.53
C ILE A 253 5.68 -27.79 14.95
N GLU A 254 4.50 -27.31 15.33
CA GLU A 254 3.20 -27.90 14.94
C GLU A 254 2.41 -27.09 13.90
N ASP A 255 2.73 -25.80 13.66
CA ASP A 255 2.00 -24.97 12.68
C ASP A 255 2.65 -24.99 11.28
N GLU A 256 2.05 -25.76 10.36
CA GLU A 256 2.43 -25.83 8.94
C GLU A 256 2.54 -24.45 8.26
N SER A 257 1.73 -23.46 8.68
CA SER A 257 1.75 -22.12 8.08
C SER A 257 2.97 -21.30 8.48
N LEU A 258 3.60 -21.60 9.61
CA LEU A 258 4.79 -20.90 10.07
C LEU A 258 6.05 -21.62 9.58
N LEU A 259 6.05 -22.96 9.61
CA LEU A 259 7.10 -23.79 9.03
C LEU A 259 7.36 -23.46 7.55
N SER A 260 6.31 -23.36 6.74
CA SER A 260 6.40 -23.01 5.32
C SER A 260 7.11 -21.68 5.04
N LYS A 261 7.10 -20.73 5.98
CA LYS A 261 7.81 -19.45 5.83
C LYS A 261 9.32 -19.60 5.97
N PHE A 262 9.78 -20.44 6.90
CA PHE A 262 11.18 -20.77 7.04
C PHE A 262 11.66 -21.61 5.86
N THR A 263 10.84 -22.56 5.39
CA THR A 263 11.11 -23.32 4.17
C THR A 263 11.29 -22.42 2.95
N ILE A 264 10.48 -21.36 2.80
CA ILE A 264 10.67 -20.38 1.71
C ILE A 264 12.04 -19.70 1.80
N LEU A 265 12.50 -19.33 3.01
CA LEU A 265 13.82 -18.72 3.19
C LEU A 265 14.96 -19.68 2.86
N GLU A 266 14.83 -20.94 3.28
CA GLU A 266 15.79 -22.00 2.95
C GLU A 266 15.85 -22.26 1.44
N LEU A 267 14.70 -22.41 0.78
CA LEU A 267 14.62 -22.58 -0.68
C LEU A 267 15.21 -21.38 -1.42
N THR A 268 14.98 -20.17 -0.92
CA THR A 268 15.59 -18.95 -1.49
C THR A 268 17.10 -18.95 -1.32
N TRP A 269 17.61 -19.42 -0.18
CA TRP A 269 19.05 -19.55 0.06
C TRP A 269 19.69 -20.57 -0.87
N ASN A 270 19.08 -21.73 -1.06
CA ASN A 270 19.57 -22.76 -1.98
C ASN A 270 19.55 -22.25 -3.43
N TYR A 271 18.46 -21.62 -3.85
CA TYR A 271 18.38 -20.94 -5.15
C TYR A 271 19.51 -19.94 -5.34
N LEU A 272 19.86 -19.16 -4.31
CA LEU A 272 20.94 -18.18 -4.39
C LEU A 272 22.31 -18.80 -4.60
N GLN A 273 22.55 -19.99 -4.06
CA GLN A 273 23.81 -20.71 -4.23
C GLN A 273 23.98 -21.24 -5.66
N GLU A 274 22.87 -21.51 -6.34
CA GLU A 274 22.84 -22.08 -7.69
C GLU A 274 22.64 -21.02 -8.78
N SER A 275 22.11 -19.84 -8.42
CA SER A 275 21.80 -18.76 -9.35
C SER A 275 23.05 -18.16 -9.99
N SER A 276 22.93 -17.86 -11.28
CA SER A 276 23.95 -17.10 -12.00
C SER A 276 24.02 -15.65 -11.50
N PHE A 277 25.15 -14.98 -11.78
CA PHE A 277 25.32 -13.57 -11.42
C PHE A 277 24.25 -12.66 -12.04
N LEU A 278 23.78 -12.96 -13.25
CA LEU A 278 22.73 -12.18 -13.91
C LEU A 278 21.36 -12.36 -13.24
N GLU A 279 21.02 -13.60 -12.87
CA GLU A 279 19.78 -13.90 -12.13
C GLU A 279 19.79 -13.27 -10.74
N PHE A 280 20.94 -13.26 -10.06
CA PHE A 280 21.08 -12.53 -8.79
C PHE A 280 20.82 -11.02 -8.95
N LEU A 281 21.33 -10.42 -10.03
CA LEU A 281 21.20 -8.97 -10.27
C LEU A 281 19.80 -8.55 -10.72
N PHE A 282 19.22 -9.27 -11.69
CA PHE A 282 18.01 -8.87 -12.43
C PHE A 282 16.79 -9.76 -12.15
N GLY A 283 16.99 -10.90 -11.50
CA GLY A 283 15.93 -11.86 -11.20
C GLY A 283 15.58 -12.75 -12.39
N VAL A 284 14.51 -13.53 -12.21
CA VAL A 284 14.01 -14.52 -13.19
C VAL A 284 12.66 -14.14 -13.82
N GLY A 285 12.23 -12.89 -13.62
CA GLY A 285 10.96 -12.38 -14.14
C GLY A 285 9.78 -12.55 -13.18
N PHE A 286 8.88 -11.57 -13.18
CA PHE A 286 7.65 -11.57 -12.37
C PHE A 286 6.75 -12.78 -12.69
N GLY A 287 6.26 -13.46 -11.65
CA GLY A 287 5.42 -14.65 -11.76
C GLY A 287 6.16 -15.96 -11.98
N ASN A 288 7.48 -15.96 -12.08
CA ASN A 288 8.29 -17.17 -12.29
C ASN A 288 8.83 -17.79 -10.98
N THR A 289 8.52 -17.24 -9.81
CA THR A 289 9.03 -17.77 -8.52
C THR A 289 8.74 -19.26 -8.34
N VAL A 290 7.50 -19.71 -8.58
CA VAL A 290 7.11 -21.12 -8.37
C VAL A 290 7.95 -22.07 -9.22
N LYS A 291 8.32 -21.66 -10.44
CA LYS A 291 9.14 -22.47 -11.35
C LYS A 291 10.56 -22.67 -10.83
N HIS A 292 11.09 -21.71 -10.07
CA HIS A 292 12.50 -21.70 -9.66
C HIS A 292 12.71 -22.24 -8.25
N ILE A 293 11.79 -21.97 -7.31
CA ILE A 293 11.91 -22.46 -5.92
C ILE A 293 10.89 -23.54 -5.56
N GLY A 294 10.06 -23.98 -6.52
CA GLY A 294 9.05 -25.04 -6.33
C GLY A 294 7.83 -24.62 -5.47
N MET A 295 7.86 -23.44 -4.88
CA MET A 295 6.80 -22.92 -4.01
C MET A 295 6.51 -21.46 -4.34
N GLY A 296 5.25 -21.04 -4.26
CA GLY A 296 4.95 -19.61 -4.33
C GLY A 296 5.59 -18.90 -3.14
N ALA A 297 6.52 -17.98 -3.37
CA ALA A 297 7.07 -17.20 -2.27
C ALA A 297 5.94 -16.34 -1.68
N HIS A 298 5.42 -16.78 -0.54
CA HIS A 298 4.44 -16.06 0.25
C HIS A 298 5.12 -14.95 1.10
N ASN A 299 6.14 -14.28 0.54
CA ASN A 299 6.90 -13.22 1.19
C ASN A 299 7.32 -12.16 0.16
N LEU A 300 6.70 -10.98 0.23
CA LEU A 300 6.87 -9.86 -0.69
C LEU A 300 8.32 -9.51 -1.01
N LEU A 301 9.19 -9.49 0.01
CA LEU A 301 10.60 -9.14 -0.17
C LEU A 301 11.35 -10.25 -0.92
N VAL A 302 11.09 -11.50 -0.55
CA VAL A 302 11.68 -12.68 -1.21
C VAL A 302 11.20 -12.78 -2.65
N THR A 303 9.88 -12.63 -2.88
CA THR A 303 9.30 -12.63 -4.22
C THR A 303 9.91 -11.52 -5.08
N HIS A 304 10.00 -10.29 -4.57
CA HIS A 304 10.62 -9.20 -5.34
C HIS A 304 12.10 -9.45 -5.60
N PHE A 305 12.81 -10.04 -4.65
CA PHE A 305 14.21 -10.40 -4.82
C PHE A 305 14.41 -11.45 -5.92
N ILE A 306 13.66 -12.55 -5.89
CA ILE A 306 13.77 -13.61 -6.90
C ILE A 306 13.33 -13.10 -8.27
N GLU A 307 12.22 -12.37 -8.35
CA GLU A 307 11.59 -12.02 -9.63
C GLU A 307 12.19 -10.77 -10.31
N SER A 308 12.75 -9.85 -9.54
CA SER A 308 13.32 -8.59 -10.05
C SER A 308 14.80 -8.37 -9.71
N GLY A 309 15.41 -9.34 -9.03
CA GLY A 309 16.80 -9.32 -8.59
C GLY A 309 17.07 -8.36 -7.44
N ILE A 310 18.32 -8.31 -6.99
CA ILE A 310 18.74 -7.38 -5.94
C ILE A 310 18.55 -5.92 -6.38
N ILE A 311 18.74 -5.60 -7.66
CA ILE A 311 18.59 -4.24 -8.18
C ILE A 311 17.12 -3.81 -8.11
N GLY A 312 16.19 -4.67 -8.53
CA GLY A 312 14.76 -4.41 -8.44
C GLY A 312 14.28 -4.28 -7.00
N LEU A 313 14.75 -5.14 -6.09
CA LEU A 313 14.48 -5.02 -4.67
C LEU A 313 14.98 -3.69 -4.09
N ILE A 314 16.19 -3.26 -4.43
CA ILE A 314 16.75 -1.97 -3.98
C ILE A 314 15.86 -0.83 -4.47
N PHE A 315 15.44 -0.82 -5.74
CA PHE A 315 14.51 0.19 -6.23
C PHE A 315 13.19 0.18 -5.46
N PHE A 316 12.61 -1.00 -5.21
CA PHE A 316 11.39 -1.15 -4.42
C PHE A 316 11.53 -0.55 -3.01
N LEU A 317 12.68 -0.76 -2.34
CA LEU A 317 12.95 -0.14 -1.04
C LEU A 317 13.15 1.37 -1.15
N ILE A 318 13.89 1.86 -2.15
CA ILE A 318 14.13 3.29 -2.39
C ILE A 318 12.81 4.04 -2.61
N VAL A 319 11.93 3.53 -3.48
CA VAL A 319 10.68 4.23 -3.80
C VAL A 319 9.77 4.35 -2.58
N ASN A 320 9.74 3.34 -1.70
CA ASN A 320 8.94 3.36 -0.47
C ASN A 320 9.57 4.22 0.64
N PHE A 321 10.87 4.08 0.90
CA PHE A 321 11.54 4.78 1.99
C PHE A 321 11.87 6.25 1.66
N SER A 322 12.02 6.61 0.38
CA SER A 322 12.22 8.01 -0.04
C SER A 322 11.07 8.94 0.40
N LEU A 323 9.88 8.38 0.63
CA LEU A 323 8.68 9.13 1.05
C LEU A 323 8.70 9.49 2.54
N ILE A 324 9.49 8.83 3.39
CA ILE A 324 9.45 9.01 4.86
C ILE A 324 9.70 10.46 5.24
N LYS A 325 10.83 11.04 4.81
CA LYS A 325 11.17 12.44 5.12
C LYS A 325 10.17 13.40 4.49
N ARG A 326 9.71 13.10 3.27
CA ARG A 326 8.77 13.95 2.53
C ARG A 326 7.38 13.93 3.14
N THR A 327 6.98 12.89 3.86
CA THR A 327 5.67 12.78 4.50
C THR A 327 5.72 12.99 6.01
N LYS A 328 6.83 13.52 6.57
CA LYS A 328 7.00 13.63 8.03
C LYS A 328 6.72 12.30 8.77
N LYS A 329 7.17 11.18 8.19
CA LYS A 329 6.95 9.79 8.63
C LYS A 329 5.52 9.26 8.45
N TYR A 330 4.56 10.03 7.94
CA TYR A 330 3.19 9.52 7.75
C TYR A 330 3.10 8.44 6.66
N SER A 331 4.04 8.34 5.71
CA SER A 331 4.09 7.20 4.78
C SER A 331 4.32 5.86 5.50
N LEU A 332 4.91 5.86 6.70
CA LEU A 332 5.11 4.66 7.51
C LEU A 332 3.79 4.03 7.97
N PHE A 333 2.71 4.81 8.02
CA PHE A 333 1.38 4.29 8.35
C PHE A 333 0.94 3.21 7.35
N LEU A 334 1.37 3.31 6.09
CA LEU A 334 1.06 2.30 5.06
C LEU A 334 2.23 1.36 4.82
N THR A 335 3.45 1.86 4.89
CA THR A 335 4.66 1.11 4.55
C THR A 335 4.96 -0.01 5.56
N ILE A 336 4.83 0.27 6.86
CA ILE A 336 5.04 -0.73 7.92
C ILE A 336 4.05 -1.90 7.81
N PRO A 337 2.72 -1.68 7.75
CA PRO A 337 1.79 -2.80 7.67
C PRO A 337 1.96 -3.59 6.36
N LEU A 338 2.29 -2.93 5.23
CA LEU A 338 2.59 -3.66 3.99
C LEU A 338 3.78 -4.60 4.13
N PHE A 339 4.88 -4.17 4.76
CA PHE A 339 6.04 -5.04 4.94
C PHE A 339 5.77 -6.19 5.92
N ILE A 340 5.03 -5.94 7.00
CA ILE A 340 4.68 -6.98 7.98
C ILE A 340 3.72 -8.00 7.36
N SER A 341 2.63 -7.57 6.73
CA SER A 341 1.68 -8.48 6.08
C SER A 341 2.31 -9.15 4.86
N GLY A 342 3.18 -8.41 4.16
CA GLY A 342 3.95 -8.87 3.01
C GLY A 342 4.86 -10.05 3.32
N MET A 343 5.34 -10.22 4.55
CA MET A 343 6.09 -11.43 4.96
C MET A 343 5.26 -12.71 4.94
N SER A 344 3.93 -12.62 4.84
CA SER A 344 3.03 -13.77 4.85
C SER A 344 2.29 -14.01 3.54
N LEU A 345 2.08 -12.97 2.73
CA LEU A 345 1.70 -12.96 1.31
C LEU A 345 1.20 -11.54 0.96
N ALA A 346 1.84 -10.89 -0.02
CA ALA A 346 1.28 -9.69 -0.64
C ALA A 346 1.31 -9.84 -2.16
N GLY A 347 0.22 -9.42 -2.78
CA GLY A 347 0.11 -9.41 -4.23
C GLY A 347 0.89 -8.31 -4.90
N HIS A 348 1.11 -8.51 -6.20
CA HIS A 348 1.61 -7.48 -7.11
C HIS A 348 0.52 -6.42 -7.43
N ALA A 349 -0.75 -6.78 -7.28
CA ALA A 349 -1.92 -5.91 -7.50
C ALA A 349 -2.26 -5.07 -6.24
N ILE A 350 -1.50 -4.01 -6.00
CA ILE A 350 -1.63 -3.13 -4.82
C ILE A 350 -1.77 -1.65 -5.20
N SER A 351 -2.48 -1.34 -6.29
CA SER A 351 -2.76 0.02 -6.74
C SER A 351 -3.36 0.92 -5.65
N PHE A 352 -4.22 0.38 -4.78
CA PHE A 352 -4.80 1.08 -3.63
C PHE A 352 -3.74 1.58 -2.63
N TYR A 353 -2.67 0.81 -2.42
CA TYR A 353 -1.55 1.22 -1.56
C TYR A 353 -0.85 2.45 -2.11
N TYR A 354 -0.50 2.41 -3.40
CA TYR A 354 0.17 3.51 -4.08
C TYR A 354 -0.72 4.75 -4.23
N ALA A 355 -2.03 4.57 -4.42
CA ALA A 355 -2.99 5.67 -4.41
C ALA A 355 -3.01 6.39 -3.06
N CYS A 356 -3.15 5.65 -1.95
CA CYS A 356 -3.15 6.22 -0.61
C CYS A 356 -1.80 6.86 -0.25
N LEU A 357 -0.67 6.26 -0.64
CA LEU A 357 0.66 6.85 -0.46
C LEU A 357 0.80 8.20 -1.19
N ALA A 358 0.36 8.27 -2.44
CA ALA A 358 0.40 9.51 -3.22
C ALA A 358 -0.48 10.60 -2.57
N LEU A 359 -1.65 10.24 -2.03
CA LEU A 359 -2.49 11.18 -1.28
C LEU A 359 -1.81 11.70 -0.01
N ILE A 360 -1.20 10.82 0.80
CA ILE A 360 -0.42 11.24 1.97
C ILE A 360 0.67 12.23 1.54
N TYR A 361 1.42 11.90 0.47
CA TYR A 361 2.48 12.78 -0.04
C TYR A 361 1.98 14.19 -0.39
N VAL A 362 0.87 14.29 -1.12
CA VAL A 362 0.31 15.58 -1.54
C VAL A 362 -0.26 16.36 -0.35
N ILE A 363 -1.00 15.70 0.55
CA ILE A 363 -1.59 16.35 1.73
C ILE A 363 -0.49 16.96 2.61
N GLU A 364 0.58 16.21 2.91
CA GLU A 364 1.71 16.70 3.71
C GLU A 364 2.51 17.81 3.01
N ARG A 365 2.60 17.76 1.68
CA ARG A 365 3.19 18.84 0.89
C ARG A 365 2.37 20.12 1.01
N ASN A 366 1.06 20.04 0.85
CA ASN A 366 0.16 21.19 0.92
C ASN A 366 0.17 21.83 2.31
N GLU A 367 0.22 21.02 3.38
CA GLU A 367 0.37 21.52 4.75
C GLU A 367 1.68 22.32 4.93
N ARG A 368 2.81 21.80 4.43
CA ARG A 368 4.10 22.52 4.52
C ARG A 368 4.07 23.84 3.77
N LYS A 369 3.45 23.86 2.58
CA LYS A 369 3.28 25.10 1.82
C LYS A 369 2.47 26.13 2.60
N SER A 370 1.33 25.72 3.16
CA SER A 370 0.48 26.60 3.95
C SER A 370 1.23 27.22 5.14
N ILE A 371 1.98 26.40 5.90
CA ILE A 371 2.81 26.89 7.02
C ILE A 371 3.84 27.92 6.51
N SER A 372 4.58 27.62 5.44
CA SER A 372 5.58 28.54 4.90
C SER A 372 4.99 29.87 4.42
N THR A 373 3.81 29.85 3.81
CA THR A 373 3.12 31.09 3.40
C THR A 373 2.67 31.92 4.59
N HIS A 374 2.15 31.29 5.65
CA HIS A 374 1.78 32.00 6.88
C HIS A 374 2.99 32.62 7.59
N THR A 375 4.11 31.90 7.69
CA THR A 375 5.35 32.43 8.27
C THR A 375 5.89 33.62 7.46
N ASN A 376 5.88 33.53 6.12
CA ASN A 376 6.33 34.62 5.26
C ASN A 376 5.42 35.86 5.34
N LEU A 377 4.11 35.67 5.46
CA LEU A 377 3.14 36.76 5.66
C LEU A 377 3.37 37.45 7.02
N GLN A 378 3.55 36.67 8.09
CA GLN A 378 3.88 37.20 9.41
C GLN A 378 5.20 37.98 9.41
N CYS A 379 6.26 37.45 8.78
CA CYS A 379 7.53 38.17 8.65
C CYS A 379 7.37 39.48 7.86
N ARG A 380 6.59 39.50 6.77
CA ARG A 380 6.31 40.73 6.01
C ARG A 380 5.54 41.76 6.81
N GLU A 381 4.55 41.35 7.61
CA GLU A 381 3.82 42.26 8.49
C GLU A 381 4.70 42.84 9.60
N VAL A 382 5.60 42.04 10.18
CA VAL A 382 6.58 42.50 11.17
C VAL A 382 7.55 43.51 10.53
N CYS A 383 8.08 43.22 9.35
CA CYS A 383 8.94 44.17 8.62
C CYS A 383 8.20 45.46 8.28
N ARG A 384 6.93 45.39 7.84
CA ARG A 384 6.12 46.58 7.50
C ARG A 384 5.81 47.44 8.73
N LYS A 385 5.57 46.84 9.89
CA LYS A 385 5.39 47.57 11.16
C LYS A 385 6.70 48.17 11.66
N SER A 386 7.84 47.50 11.45
CA SER A 386 9.17 48.02 11.78
C SER A 386 9.56 49.21 10.90
N SER A 387 9.31 49.15 9.59
CA SER A 387 9.56 50.27 8.67
C SER A 387 8.63 51.45 8.90
N ALA A 388 7.37 51.21 9.28
CA ALA A 388 6.44 52.27 9.67
C ALA A 388 6.85 52.96 10.98
N LYS A 389 7.43 52.22 11.94
CA LYS A 389 8.02 52.81 13.16
C LYS A 389 9.26 53.64 12.86
N TYR A 390 10.14 53.20 11.96
CA TYR A 390 11.33 53.94 11.57
C TYR A 390 11.03 55.26 10.83
N ASN A 391 9.98 55.27 10.00
CA ASN A 391 9.55 56.50 9.31
C ASN A 391 8.81 57.49 10.23
N ALA A 392 8.22 57.03 11.34
CA ALA A 392 7.56 57.89 12.31
C ALA A 392 8.55 58.57 13.29
N THR A 393 9.76 58.04 13.46
CA THR A 393 10.80 58.62 14.33
C THR A 393 11.73 59.61 13.63
N ASN A 394 11.63 59.76 12.31
CA ASN A 394 12.42 60.73 11.53
C ASN A 394 11.60 61.96 11.08
N ILE A 395 10.44 62.19 11.71
CA ILE A 395 9.63 63.41 11.56
C ILE A 395 9.44 63.99 12.96
N CYS A 396 10.50 64.59 13.50
CA CYS A 396 10.47 65.55 14.60
C CYS A 396 11.58 66.57 14.36
#